data_AF-A0A1F9F3Q9-F1
#
_entry.id   AF-A0A1F9F3Q9-F1
#
_cell.length_a   1.000
_cell.length_b   1.000
_cell.length_c   1.000
_cell.angle_alpha   90.00
_cell.angle_beta   90.00
_cell.angle_gamma   90.00
#
_symmetry.space_group_name_H-M   'P 1'
#
loop_
_entity.id
_entity.type
_entity.pdbx_description
1 polymer ?
#
loop_
_entity_poly.entity_id
_entity_poly.type
_entity_poly.pdbx_seq_one_letter_code
_entity_poly.pdbx_strand_id
1 'polypeptide(L)'
;MPPAPPPPAPAPPPAQPAASAAAALPPFFTGDALRFSSAADFAAGRPHLENVGAILAVADGRLPTTSVEVRLIVGAKETAAKARVTLAAAAPGTAVVQAAERSGFLRLLTELDATGPQRPTSAPSQTTAIPATFAAPAATGDAAAPAAPRAFTLPRQGALQNPTTAQGILALPLVRPPSDAEIATPSVPLLLRWLRTTRGVLRLEVTAPDHPLFTAIIVDGREVRTPAALATLGRSLSQPRMTYIITELGRPPQMTTVGRTLHLIAESVRGLISTVDTDDLARAFPGRAGMCLRARNDIVTSLGLPAQHQRFIKSDLDGDQRLEEVARAAVGARTVWETLYLLELYGGLSWDEPDPNKARTAAARTGTFRFTAPEGAPADDAWAPFEGKDHFTVLGLHWSSSPTEVPVAYQKLRAEYGAGGAKRPANVATAERILKRLEEAYRVLNEKASRQAYRREKYHLVWAHQAQLLVQKAKLALYRKDVADAMNILLAAEDMAPSDEARALLASIKSKLG
;
A
#
# COMPACT_ATOMS: atom_id res chain seq x y z
N MET A 1 -2.83 75.53 32.19
CA MET A 1 -2.85 74.07 32.41
C MET A 1 -1.42 73.57 32.33
N PRO A 2 -0.90 72.84 33.34
CA PRO A 2 0.45 72.31 33.27
C PRO A 2 0.55 71.23 32.18
N PRO A 3 1.70 71.10 31.49
CA PRO A 3 1.90 70.12 30.42
C PRO A 3 1.85 68.70 30.99
N ALA A 4 1.18 67.82 30.25
CA ALA A 4 1.04 66.42 30.61
C ALA A 4 2.42 65.73 30.67
N PRO A 5 2.69 64.89 31.69
CA PRO A 5 3.96 64.20 31.82
C PRO A 5 4.15 63.20 30.66
N PRO A 6 5.40 63.02 30.20
CA PRO A 6 5.69 62.09 29.11
C PRO A 6 5.40 60.64 29.53
N PRO A 7 4.97 59.79 28.59
CA PRO A 7 4.65 58.40 28.87
C PRO A 7 5.90 57.62 29.31
N PRO A 8 5.76 56.67 30.23
CA PRO A 8 6.87 55.87 30.74
C PRO A 8 7.51 55.03 29.63
N ALA A 9 8.84 54.94 29.66
CA ALA A 9 9.60 54.16 28.69
C ALA A 9 9.22 52.67 28.76
N PRO A 10 9.11 51.97 27.62
CA PRO A 10 8.75 50.56 27.58
C PRO A 10 9.80 49.71 28.30
N ALA A 11 9.32 48.74 29.09
CA ALA A 11 10.17 47.82 29.83
C ALA A 11 11.05 46.98 28.87
N PRO A 12 12.32 46.71 29.24
CA PRO A 12 13.20 45.88 28.42
C PRO A 12 12.63 44.45 28.29
N PRO A 13 12.78 43.81 27.12
CA PRO A 13 12.26 42.47 26.89
C PRO A 13 12.93 41.45 27.81
N PRO A 14 12.20 40.43 28.29
CA PRO A 14 12.75 39.39 29.15
C PRO A 14 13.88 38.63 28.44
N ALA A 15 14.94 38.32 29.20
CA ALA A 15 16.09 37.57 28.70
C ALA A 15 15.64 36.20 28.14
N GLN A 16 16.04 35.90 26.91
CA GLN A 16 15.77 34.60 26.28
C GLN A 16 16.41 33.47 27.10
N PRO A 17 15.66 32.41 27.45
CA PRO A 17 16.25 31.25 28.11
C PRO A 17 17.31 30.62 27.21
N ALA A 18 18.43 30.21 27.81
CA ALA A 18 19.50 29.52 27.12
C ALA A 18 18.93 28.33 26.34
N ALA A 19 19.26 28.25 25.04
CA ALA A 19 18.78 27.18 24.17
C ALA A 19 19.11 25.82 24.78
N SER A 20 18.06 25.03 25.06
CA SER A 20 18.20 23.64 25.51
C SER A 20 19.07 22.89 24.51
N ALA A 21 20.13 22.22 25.00
CA ALA A 21 20.99 21.42 24.15
C ALA A 21 20.12 20.39 23.41
N ALA A 22 20.18 20.41 22.07
CA ALA A 22 19.41 19.49 21.24
C ALA A 22 19.72 18.05 21.66
N ALA A 23 18.67 17.24 21.89
CA ALA A 23 18.83 15.84 22.26
C ALA A 23 19.62 15.11 21.16
N ALA A 24 20.64 14.35 21.57
CA ALA A 24 21.46 13.56 20.64
C ALA A 24 20.61 12.54 19.91
N LEU A 25 20.83 12.41 18.60
CA LEU A 25 20.09 11.47 17.76
C LEU A 25 20.67 10.05 17.90
N PRO A 26 19.84 9.00 17.91
CA PRO A 26 20.31 7.62 17.88
C PRO A 26 21.03 7.32 16.55
N PRO A 27 22.06 6.46 16.55
CA PRO A 27 22.75 6.06 15.33
C PRO A 27 21.84 5.26 14.39
N PHE A 28 22.20 5.24 13.11
CA PHE A 28 21.49 4.52 12.04
C PHE A 28 22.27 3.28 11.60
N PHE A 29 21.62 2.13 11.56
CA PHE A 29 22.19 0.87 11.11
C PHE A 29 21.75 0.54 9.68
N THR A 30 22.71 0.39 8.77
CA THR A 30 22.47 0.06 7.34
C THR A 30 23.47 -0.94 6.83
N GLY A 31 23.01 -2.15 6.48
CA GLY A 31 23.86 -3.19 5.88
C GLY A 31 25.02 -3.59 6.80
N ASP A 32 26.20 -3.03 6.54
CA ASP A 32 27.46 -3.28 7.25
C ASP A 32 28.02 -2.04 7.98
N ALA A 33 27.18 -1.03 8.25
CA ALA A 33 27.63 0.21 8.87
C ALA A 33 26.71 0.70 10.00
N LEU A 34 27.32 1.16 11.09
CA LEU A 34 26.67 1.93 12.15
C LEU A 34 27.08 3.40 12.02
N ARG A 35 26.10 4.26 11.69
CA ARG A 35 26.32 5.64 11.27
C ARG A 35 25.84 6.62 12.34
N PHE A 36 26.72 7.53 12.75
CA PHE A 36 26.41 8.69 13.58
C PHE A 36 26.34 9.94 12.70
N SER A 37 25.29 10.71 12.90
CA SER A 37 25.00 11.93 12.15
C SER A 37 26.10 12.99 12.37
N SER A 38 26.50 13.20 13.62
CA SER A 38 27.54 14.17 13.98
C SER A 38 28.55 13.63 14.99
N ALA A 39 29.65 14.36 15.17
CA ALA A 39 30.60 14.10 16.24
C ALA A 39 29.97 14.25 17.63
N ALA A 40 28.97 15.13 17.78
CA ALA A 40 28.24 15.31 19.03
C ALA A 40 27.35 14.10 19.35
N ASP A 41 26.63 13.56 18.36
CA ASP A 41 25.83 12.33 18.52
C ASP A 41 26.72 11.13 18.84
N PHE A 42 27.88 11.05 18.18
CA PHE A 42 28.88 10.03 18.51
C PHE A 42 29.40 10.19 19.94
N ALA A 43 29.76 11.39 20.37
CA ALA A 43 30.21 11.66 21.74
C ALA A 43 29.14 11.30 22.78
N ALA A 44 27.86 11.52 22.47
CA ALA A 44 26.74 11.14 23.34
C ALA A 44 26.50 9.62 23.39
N GLY A 45 26.66 8.92 22.26
CA GLY A 45 26.49 7.46 22.17
C GLY A 45 27.70 6.66 22.67
N ARG A 46 28.89 7.27 22.67
CA ARG A 46 30.18 6.63 23.00
C ARG A 46 30.20 5.98 24.38
N PRO A 47 29.75 6.60 25.48
CA PRO A 47 29.74 5.96 26.80
C PRO A 47 28.94 4.65 26.83
N HIS A 48 27.85 4.54 26.06
CA HIS A 48 27.07 3.30 25.98
C HIS A 48 27.85 2.20 25.25
N LEU A 49 28.51 2.55 24.16
CA LEU A 49 29.37 1.61 23.43
C LEU A 49 30.57 1.16 24.27
N GLU A 50 31.20 2.09 24.99
CA GLU A 50 32.35 1.78 25.84
C GLU A 50 31.97 0.95 27.05
N ASN A 51 30.89 1.31 27.76
CA ASN A 51 30.52 0.67 29.03
C ASN A 51 29.71 -0.61 28.84
N VAL A 52 28.73 -0.58 27.93
CA VAL A 52 27.75 -1.67 27.74
C VAL A 52 28.15 -2.57 26.58
N GLY A 53 28.87 -2.04 25.58
CA GLY A 53 29.11 -2.77 24.33
C GLY A 53 27.86 -2.90 23.46
N ALA A 54 26.83 -2.09 23.72
CA ALA A 54 25.60 -2.08 22.96
C ALA A 54 25.05 -0.65 22.82
N ILE A 55 24.33 -0.39 21.73
CA ILE A 55 23.63 0.88 21.50
C ILE A 55 22.31 0.62 20.77
N LEU A 56 21.30 1.42 21.10
CA LEU A 56 20.03 1.42 20.36
C LEU A 56 20.23 2.20 19.06
N ALA A 57 19.91 1.59 17.94
CA ALA A 57 20.00 2.17 16.61
C ALA A 57 18.66 2.10 15.88
N VAL A 58 18.43 3.04 14.98
CA VAL A 58 17.34 2.93 13.99
C VAL A 58 17.85 2.04 12.85
N ALA A 59 17.06 1.06 12.42
CA ALA A 59 17.47 0.07 11.43
C ALA A 59 16.51 0.05 10.24
N ASP A 60 17.07 -0.02 9.02
CA ASP A 60 16.30 -0.18 7.80
C ASP A 60 16.14 -1.68 7.45
N GLY A 61 14.92 -2.07 7.08
CA GLY A 61 14.62 -3.39 6.53
C GLY A 61 14.63 -4.56 7.53
N ARG A 62 14.86 -5.77 6.99
CA ARG A 62 14.92 -7.01 7.78
C ARG A 62 16.28 -7.12 8.46
N LEU A 63 16.27 -7.23 9.79
CA LEU A 63 17.47 -7.49 10.57
C LEU A 63 18.04 -8.87 10.21
N PRO A 64 19.34 -9.01 9.94
CA PRO A 64 19.96 -10.30 9.73
C PRO A 64 19.91 -11.12 11.04
N THR A 65 19.67 -12.43 10.90
CA THR A 65 19.57 -13.38 12.01
C THR A 65 20.93 -13.87 12.52
N THR A 66 22.01 -13.44 11.89
CA THR A 66 23.39 -13.85 12.19
C THR A 66 24.25 -12.63 12.51
N SER A 67 25.39 -12.85 13.16
CA SER A 67 26.33 -11.77 13.45
C SER A 67 26.89 -11.17 12.16
N VAL A 68 26.97 -9.84 12.09
CA VAL A 68 27.45 -9.08 10.94
C VAL A 68 28.70 -8.30 11.32
N GLU A 69 29.62 -8.11 10.37
CA GLU A 69 30.73 -7.19 10.55
C GLU A 69 30.31 -5.77 10.22
N VAL A 70 30.55 -4.85 11.14
CA VAL A 70 30.19 -3.44 10.99
C VAL A 70 31.38 -2.52 11.09
N ARG A 71 31.38 -1.48 10.27
CA ARG A 71 32.24 -0.29 10.41
C ARG A 71 31.50 0.85 11.09
N LEU A 72 32.24 1.73 11.76
CA LEU A 72 31.68 2.95 12.34
C LEU A 72 31.88 4.11 11.37
N ILE A 73 30.82 4.88 11.16
CA ILE A 73 30.85 6.09 10.32
C ILE A 73 30.37 7.27 11.16
N VAL A 74 31.18 8.33 11.25
CA VAL A 74 30.85 9.57 11.99
C VAL A 74 31.02 10.75 11.04
N GLY A 75 29.91 11.28 10.53
CA GLY A 75 29.94 12.30 9.49
C GLY A 75 30.63 11.80 8.21
N ALA A 76 31.82 12.34 7.90
CA ALA A 76 32.64 11.94 6.75
C ALA A 76 33.77 10.95 7.10
N LYS A 77 33.94 10.62 8.39
CA LYS A 77 34.96 9.66 8.84
C LYS A 77 34.39 8.26 8.85
N GLU A 78 35.21 7.29 8.47
CA GLU A 78 34.86 5.87 8.47
C GLU A 78 36.06 5.06 8.96
N THR A 79 35.80 4.04 9.78
CA THR A 79 36.84 3.10 10.23
C THR A 79 37.20 2.11 9.12
N ALA A 80 38.49 1.87 8.91
CA ALA A 80 38.98 0.81 8.05
C ALA A 80 38.75 -0.57 8.68
N ALA A 81 38.87 -0.68 10.00
CA ALA A 81 38.54 -1.91 10.70
C ALA A 81 37.02 -2.14 10.79
N LYS A 82 36.64 -3.41 10.94
CA LYS A 82 35.28 -3.85 11.22
C LYS A 82 35.20 -4.57 12.56
N ALA A 83 34.06 -4.49 13.22
CA ALA A 83 33.76 -5.23 14.44
C ALA A 83 32.54 -6.12 14.22
N ARG A 84 32.57 -7.33 14.78
CA ARG A 84 31.44 -8.24 14.71
C ARG A 84 30.36 -7.84 15.70
N VAL A 85 29.10 -7.73 15.26
CA VAL A 85 27.94 -7.39 16.09
C VAL A 85 26.80 -8.37 15.90
N THR A 86 25.95 -8.48 16.91
CA THR A 86 24.64 -9.13 16.88
C THR A 86 23.55 -8.07 16.92
N LEU A 87 22.46 -8.30 16.20
CA LEU A 87 21.32 -7.39 16.12
C LEU A 87 20.10 -8.05 16.75
N ALA A 88 19.45 -7.34 17.66
CA ALA A 88 18.18 -7.76 18.25
C ALA A 88 17.12 -6.69 17.98
N ALA A 89 15.94 -7.08 17.50
CA ALA A 89 14.83 -6.15 17.32
C ALA A 89 14.41 -5.57 18.68
N ALA A 90 14.31 -4.24 18.76
CA ALA A 90 13.88 -3.54 19.99
C ALA A 90 12.42 -3.06 19.86
N ALA A 91 12.11 -2.39 18.74
CA ALA A 91 10.78 -1.93 18.36
C ALA A 91 10.69 -1.87 16.81
N PRO A 92 9.52 -1.61 16.22
CA PRO A 92 9.41 -1.43 14.77
C PRO A 92 10.36 -0.33 14.27
N GLY A 93 11.30 -0.69 13.39
CA GLY A 93 12.31 0.22 12.85
C GLY A 93 13.52 0.49 13.75
N THR A 94 13.65 -0.19 14.90
CA THR A 94 14.80 -0.04 15.79
C THR A 94 15.40 -1.39 16.19
N ALA A 95 16.71 -1.39 16.41
CA ALA A 95 17.47 -2.56 16.81
C ALA A 95 18.50 -2.21 17.88
N VAL A 96 18.77 -3.14 18.79
CA VAL A 96 19.95 -3.10 19.64
C VAL A 96 21.11 -3.67 18.85
N VAL A 97 22.14 -2.85 18.65
CA VAL A 97 23.41 -3.25 18.03
C VAL A 97 24.37 -3.58 19.16
N GLN A 98 24.68 -4.87 19.34
CA GLN A 98 25.54 -5.35 20.41
C GLN A 98 26.83 -5.93 19.84
N ALA A 99 27.98 -5.50 20.35
CA ALA A 99 29.27 -6.06 19.98
C ALA A 99 29.36 -7.54 20.39
N ALA A 100 29.72 -8.42 19.46
CA ALA A 100 30.02 -9.80 19.77
C ALA A 100 31.30 -9.89 20.64
N GLU A 101 32.26 -9.00 20.38
CA GLU A 101 33.47 -8.81 21.18
C GLU A 101 33.67 -7.33 21.49
N ARG A 102 33.60 -6.95 22.77
CA ARG A 102 33.77 -5.55 23.23
C ARG A 102 35.10 -4.94 22.78
N SER A 103 36.17 -5.74 22.76
CA SER A 103 37.50 -5.29 22.31
C SER A 103 37.55 -4.92 20.82
N GLY A 104 36.68 -5.49 19.98
CA GLY A 104 36.53 -5.11 18.58
C GLY A 104 35.94 -3.71 18.46
N PHE A 105 34.90 -3.41 19.23
CA PHE A 105 34.27 -2.08 19.22
C PHE A 105 35.19 -0.99 19.76
N LEU A 106 35.90 -1.26 20.86
CA LEU A 106 36.87 -0.30 21.42
C LEU A 106 37.98 0.06 20.42
N ARG A 107 38.45 -0.90 19.61
CA ARG A 107 39.42 -0.64 18.54
C ARG A 107 38.88 0.34 17.49
N LEU A 108 37.62 0.18 17.09
CA LEU A 108 36.97 1.11 16.16
C LEU A 108 36.85 2.53 16.74
N LEU A 109 36.53 2.64 18.04
CA LEU A 109 36.47 3.93 18.72
C LEU A 109 37.84 4.62 18.76
N THR A 110 38.90 3.87 19.09
CA THR A 110 40.27 4.39 19.07
C THR A 110 40.72 4.83 17.67
N GLU A 111 40.32 4.10 16.62
CA GLU A 111 40.62 4.46 15.23
C GLU A 111 39.94 5.78 14.81
N LEU A 112 38.69 5.99 15.22
CA LEU A 112 37.96 7.24 14.98
C LEU A 112 38.58 8.45 15.70
N ASP A 113 39.13 8.24 16.89
CA ASP A 113 39.86 9.29 17.61
C ASP A 113 41.21 9.59 16.96
N ALA A 114 41.95 8.55 16.57
CA ALA A 114 43.28 8.66 15.97
C ALA A 114 43.26 9.31 14.59
N THR A 115 42.16 9.20 13.84
CA THR A 115 42.08 9.73 12.46
C THR A 115 42.08 11.26 12.36
N GLY A 116 41.95 12.01 13.46
CA GLY A 116 42.04 13.48 13.47
C GLY A 116 41.06 14.17 12.49
N PRO A 117 40.98 15.51 12.43
CA PRO A 117 40.25 16.18 11.37
C PRO A 117 41.04 16.07 10.06
N GLN A 118 40.73 15.09 9.20
CA GLN A 118 41.30 15.04 7.86
C GLN A 118 40.81 16.24 7.03
N ARG A 119 41.77 17.04 6.55
CA ARG A 119 41.52 18.09 5.55
C ARG A 119 41.08 17.37 4.26
N PRO A 120 39.94 17.71 3.65
CA PRO A 120 39.40 16.97 2.52
C PRO A 120 40.36 17.01 1.34
N THR A 121 40.98 15.87 1.00
CA THR A 121 41.75 15.68 -0.21
C THR A 121 40.80 15.34 -1.35
N SER A 122 40.59 16.30 -2.24
CA SER A 122 39.82 16.16 -3.47
C SER A 122 40.57 15.30 -4.47
N ALA A 123 40.27 14.00 -4.53
CA ALA A 123 40.57 13.17 -5.69
C ALA A 123 39.28 13.00 -6.53
N PRO A 124 39.34 13.17 -7.87
CA PRO A 124 38.17 13.10 -8.72
C PRO A 124 37.73 11.64 -8.94
N SER A 125 36.56 11.27 -8.43
CA SER A 125 35.91 10.01 -8.77
C SER A 125 35.41 10.06 -10.22
N GLN A 126 35.93 9.16 -11.06
CA GLN A 126 35.41 8.91 -12.39
C GLN A 126 34.03 8.23 -12.28
N THR A 127 32.98 8.97 -12.63
CA THR A 127 31.62 8.44 -12.74
C THR A 127 31.43 7.83 -14.13
N THR A 128 31.33 6.50 -14.19
CA THR A 128 30.94 5.76 -15.39
C THR A 128 29.50 6.11 -15.75
N ALA A 129 29.29 6.65 -16.96
CA ALA A 129 27.97 7.00 -17.48
C ALA A 129 27.15 5.74 -17.77
N ILE A 130 25.95 5.64 -17.16
CA ILE A 130 24.94 4.64 -17.50
C ILE A 130 24.04 5.24 -18.59
N PRO A 131 23.86 4.58 -19.76
CA PRO A 131 22.99 5.09 -20.80
C PRO A 131 21.52 4.98 -20.39
N ALA A 132 20.80 6.10 -20.48
CA ALA A 132 19.35 6.14 -20.30
C ALA A 132 18.66 5.65 -21.58
N THR A 133 18.08 4.46 -21.53
CA THR A 133 17.22 3.95 -22.61
C THR A 133 15.86 3.56 -22.03
N PHE A 134 14.88 4.44 -22.20
CA PHE A 134 13.46 4.08 -22.16
C PHE A 134 12.88 4.54 -23.49
N ALA A 135 12.92 3.65 -24.48
CA ALA A 135 12.16 3.81 -25.72
C ALA A 135 10.78 3.18 -25.50
N ALA A 136 9.72 3.94 -25.76
CA ALA A 136 8.36 3.42 -25.81
C ALA A 136 8.22 2.44 -27.00
N PRO A 137 7.39 1.39 -26.90
CA PRO A 137 7.12 0.51 -28.04
C PRO A 137 6.37 1.29 -29.11
N ALA A 138 6.82 1.12 -30.37
CA ALA A 138 6.25 1.74 -31.54
C ALA A 138 4.78 1.31 -31.73
N ALA A 139 3.86 2.28 -31.65
CA ALA A 139 2.53 2.12 -32.19
C ALA A 139 2.64 2.29 -33.72
N THR A 140 2.27 1.24 -34.46
CA THR A 140 2.14 1.29 -35.92
C THR A 140 0.90 2.11 -36.27
N GLY A 141 1.14 3.38 -36.62
CA GLY A 141 0.17 4.28 -37.23
C GLY A 141 0.89 5.57 -37.58
N ASP A 142 0.83 6.00 -38.84
CA ASP A 142 1.45 7.20 -39.41
C ASP A 142 0.88 8.51 -38.81
N ALA A 143 1.06 8.70 -37.51
CA ALA A 143 0.86 9.96 -36.83
C ALA A 143 2.24 10.57 -36.55
N ALA A 144 2.46 11.78 -37.06
CA ALA A 144 3.70 12.55 -36.90
C ALA A 144 4.24 12.43 -35.47
N ALA A 145 5.53 12.09 -35.35
CA ALA A 145 6.21 11.93 -34.07
C ALA A 145 5.96 13.17 -33.19
N PRO A 146 5.44 13.01 -31.96
CA PRO A 146 5.17 14.14 -31.08
C PRO A 146 6.48 14.89 -30.79
N ALA A 147 6.46 16.21 -30.97
CA ALA A 147 7.58 17.07 -30.63
C ALA A 147 8.07 16.79 -29.20
N ALA A 148 9.39 16.72 -29.00
CA ALA A 148 9.97 16.48 -27.69
C ALA A 148 9.38 17.47 -26.67
N PRO A 149 8.98 17.01 -25.47
CA PRO A 149 8.33 17.85 -24.48
C PRO A 149 9.24 19.03 -24.13
N ARG A 150 8.77 20.25 -24.36
CA ARG A 150 9.48 21.47 -23.94
C ARG A 150 9.68 21.41 -22.43
N ALA A 151 10.93 21.53 -21.99
CA ALA A 151 11.23 21.74 -20.57
C ALA A 151 10.59 23.06 -20.14
N PHE A 152 9.64 23.01 -19.22
CA PHE A 152 9.06 24.20 -18.60
C PHE A 152 9.80 24.53 -17.31
N THR A 153 9.90 25.81 -16.98
CA THR A 153 10.54 26.29 -15.76
C THR A 153 9.46 26.77 -14.81
N LEU A 154 9.39 26.20 -13.60
CA LEU A 154 8.51 26.72 -12.55
C LEU A 154 9.21 27.86 -11.79
N PRO A 155 8.45 28.87 -11.30
CA PRO A 155 8.96 29.82 -10.33
C PRO A 155 9.55 29.11 -9.10
N ARG A 156 10.60 29.69 -8.49
CA ARG A 156 11.19 29.13 -7.26
C ARG A 156 10.31 29.33 -6.02
N GLN A 157 9.30 30.18 -6.10
CA GLN A 157 8.33 30.40 -5.05
C GLN A 157 6.98 30.77 -5.65
N GLY A 158 5.88 30.43 -4.98
CA GLY A 158 4.55 30.78 -5.46
C GLY A 158 3.43 30.17 -4.63
N ALA A 159 2.22 30.27 -5.17
CA ALA A 159 1.03 29.62 -4.63
C ALA A 159 0.84 28.25 -5.28
N LEU A 160 0.24 27.34 -4.53
CA LEU A 160 -0.23 26.03 -5.00
C LEU A 160 -1.75 25.97 -4.88
N GLN A 161 -2.38 25.43 -5.92
CA GLN A 161 -3.81 25.19 -5.95
C GLN A 161 -4.05 23.72 -6.30
N ASN A 162 -4.39 22.94 -5.28
CA ASN A 162 -4.78 21.57 -5.49
C ASN A 162 -6.24 21.49 -5.96
N PRO A 163 -6.57 20.53 -6.84
CA PRO A 163 -7.96 20.28 -7.22
C PRO A 163 -8.73 19.72 -6.02
N THR A 164 -9.96 20.20 -5.85
CA THR A 164 -10.87 19.75 -4.78
C THR A 164 -12.02 18.88 -5.30
N THR A 165 -12.06 18.63 -6.60
CA THR A 165 -13.10 17.81 -7.25
C THR A 165 -12.50 16.57 -7.88
N ALA A 166 -13.32 15.52 -7.96
CA ALA A 166 -13.00 14.26 -8.61
C ALA A 166 -12.43 14.46 -10.04
N GLN A 167 -13.07 15.34 -10.82
CA GLN A 167 -12.68 15.65 -12.20
C GLN A 167 -11.40 16.48 -12.27
N GLY A 168 -11.23 17.42 -11.34
CA GLY A 168 -10.00 18.20 -11.24
C GLY A 168 -8.79 17.31 -10.93
N ILE A 169 -8.97 16.26 -10.12
CA ILE A 169 -7.92 15.28 -9.85
C ILE A 169 -7.59 14.49 -11.11
N LEU A 170 -8.58 13.94 -11.85
CA LEU A 170 -8.34 13.21 -13.11
C LEU A 170 -7.72 14.09 -14.20
N ALA A 171 -7.97 15.40 -14.18
CA ALA A 171 -7.43 16.34 -15.14
C ALA A 171 -5.94 16.68 -14.89
N LEU A 172 -5.34 16.24 -13.78
CA LEU A 172 -3.95 16.56 -13.43
C LEU A 172 -2.98 16.13 -14.55
N PRO A 173 -2.11 17.04 -15.03
CA PRO A 173 -1.15 16.73 -16.08
C PRO A 173 0.05 15.95 -15.50
N LEU A 174 -0.12 14.66 -15.20
CA LEU A 174 0.99 13.82 -14.72
C LEU A 174 1.75 13.11 -15.86
N VAL A 175 1.07 12.84 -16.98
CA VAL A 175 1.67 12.24 -18.17
C VAL A 175 1.73 13.19 -19.36
N ARG A 176 0.76 14.10 -19.51
CA ARG A 176 0.73 15.12 -20.57
C ARG A 176 1.55 16.37 -20.21
N PRO A 177 1.98 17.19 -21.18
CA PRO A 177 2.51 18.52 -20.90
C PRO A 177 1.48 19.39 -20.14
N PRO A 178 1.88 20.15 -19.12
CA PRO A 178 1.00 21.12 -18.48
C PRO A 178 0.79 22.35 -19.38
N SER A 179 -0.36 22.98 -19.24
CA SER A 179 -0.69 24.27 -19.85
C SER A 179 -0.06 25.44 -19.09
N ASP A 180 0.01 26.63 -19.70
CA ASP A 180 0.55 27.84 -19.06
C ASP A 180 -0.22 28.21 -17.78
N ALA A 181 -1.54 28.01 -17.76
CA ALA A 181 -2.37 28.23 -16.57
C ALA A 181 -2.02 27.28 -15.42
N GLU A 182 -1.77 26.00 -15.74
CA GLU A 182 -1.34 24.98 -14.77
C GLU A 182 0.09 25.24 -14.26
N ILE A 183 0.95 25.85 -15.07
CA ILE A 183 2.31 26.26 -14.68
C ILE A 183 2.24 27.50 -13.77
N ALA A 184 1.35 28.45 -14.07
CA ALA A 184 1.20 29.69 -13.29
C ALA A 184 0.72 29.41 -11.85
N THR A 185 -0.18 28.43 -11.68
CA THR A 185 -0.67 28.00 -10.35
C THR A 185 -0.66 26.46 -10.26
N PRO A 186 0.50 25.85 -10.01
CA PRO A 186 0.62 24.40 -10.05
C PRO A 186 -0.06 23.74 -8.84
N SER A 187 -0.53 22.52 -9.03
CA SER A 187 -0.88 21.63 -7.92
C SER A 187 0.38 21.00 -7.33
N VAL A 188 0.30 20.44 -6.12
CA VAL A 188 1.44 19.73 -5.51
C VAL A 188 1.94 18.57 -6.40
N PRO A 189 1.08 17.68 -6.92
CA PRO A 189 1.55 16.60 -7.79
C PRO A 189 2.29 17.11 -9.03
N LEU A 190 1.86 18.24 -9.59
CA LEU A 190 2.52 18.87 -10.74
C LEU A 190 3.87 19.49 -10.36
N LEU A 191 3.95 20.19 -9.22
CA LEU A 191 5.21 20.72 -8.70
C LEU A 191 6.23 19.59 -8.46
N LEU A 192 5.81 18.51 -7.81
CA LEU A 192 6.67 17.35 -7.53
C LEU A 192 7.08 16.62 -8.82
N ARG A 193 6.20 16.55 -9.83
CA ARG A 193 6.56 16.04 -11.17
C ARG A 193 7.65 16.89 -11.81
N TRP A 194 7.56 18.21 -11.72
CA TRP A 194 8.61 19.10 -12.23
C TRP A 194 9.93 18.91 -11.49
N LEU A 195 9.89 18.88 -10.15
CA LEU A 195 11.06 18.61 -9.30
C LEU A 195 11.70 17.25 -9.62
N ARG A 196 10.94 16.27 -10.10
CA ARG A 196 11.49 14.97 -10.54
C ARG A 196 12.41 15.08 -11.75
N THR A 197 12.27 16.15 -12.55
CA THR A 197 13.07 16.38 -13.75
C THR A 197 14.30 17.25 -13.50
N THR A 198 14.39 17.89 -12.34
CA THR A 198 15.52 18.76 -11.98
C THR A 198 16.71 17.94 -11.49
N ARG A 199 17.92 18.44 -11.75
CA ARG A 199 19.18 17.90 -11.22
C ARG A 199 19.63 18.72 -10.03
N GLY A 200 20.41 18.11 -9.13
CA GLY A 200 20.94 18.77 -7.93
C GLY A 200 20.10 18.51 -6.68
N VAL A 201 20.42 19.22 -5.60
CA VAL A 201 19.75 19.07 -4.32
C VAL A 201 18.86 20.29 -4.09
N LEU A 202 17.57 20.08 -3.91
CA LEU A 202 16.59 21.15 -3.72
C LEU A 202 15.89 20.97 -2.37
N ARG A 203 15.80 22.03 -1.57
CA ARG A 203 14.91 22.09 -0.41
C ARG A 203 13.56 22.61 -0.89
N LEU A 204 12.53 21.80 -0.70
CA LEU A 204 11.13 22.18 -0.87
C LEU A 204 10.54 22.50 0.50
N GLU A 205 10.04 23.72 0.64
CA GLU A 205 9.25 24.17 1.77
C GLU A 205 7.83 24.44 1.31
N VAL A 206 6.84 23.89 2.02
CA VAL A 206 5.42 24.13 1.73
C VAL A 206 4.72 24.57 3.00
N THR A 207 3.98 25.67 2.92
CA THR A 207 3.20 26.20 4.02
C THR A 207 1.72 26.12 3.65
N ALA A 208 0.91 25.52 4.52
CA ALA A 208 -0.54 25.57 4.43
C ALA A 208 -1.10 26.44 5.57
N PRO A 209 -2.29 27.05 5.43
CA PRO A 209 -2.86 27.93 6.45
C PRO A 209 -2.96 27.30 7.86
N ASP A 210 -3.34 26.02 7.94
CA ASP A 210 -3.65 25.33 9.20
C ASP A 210 -2.70 24.17 9.52
N HIS A 211 -1.57 24.06 8.83
CA HIS A 211 -0.62 22.97 9.02
C HIS A 211 0.80 23.48 9.24
N PRO A 212 1.62 22.72 10.00
CA PRO A 212 3.02 23.09 10.19
C PRO A 212 3.76 23.18 8.86
N LEU A 213 4.78 24.04 8.82
CA LEU A 213 5.72 24.13 7.72
C LEU A 213 6.23 22.73 7.36
N PHE A 214 5.98 22.31 6.13
CA PHE A 214 6.58 21.11 5.58
C PHE A 214 7.94 21.43 5.00
N THR A 215 8.92 20.56 5.26
CA THR A 215 10.22 20.60 4.60
C THR A 215 10.60 19.21 4.09
N ALA A 216 10.99 19.14 2.82
CA ALA A 216 11.69 17.99 2.25
C ALA A 216 12.84 18.42 1.36
N ILE A 217 13.71 17.47 1.07
CA ILE A 217 14.87 17.66 0.23
C ILE A 217 14.79 16.66 -0.91
N ILE A 218 14.78 17.19 -2.12
CA ILE A 218 14.75 16.43 -3.35
C ILE A 218 16.18 16.32 -3.88
N VAL A 219 16.69 15.10 -4.02
CA VAL A 219 18.03 14.84 -4.56
C VAL A 219 17.90 14.25 -5.97
N ASP A 220 18.44 14.98 -6.95
CA ASP A 220 18.44 14.65 -8.38
C ASP A 220 17.06 14.25 -8.92
N GLY A 221 16.02 14.88 -8.37
CA GLY A 221 14.63 14.59 -8.68
C GLY A 221 14.13 13.19 -8.32
N ARG A 222 15.00 12.29 -7.83
CA ARG A 222 14.67 10.86 -7.64
C ARG A 222 14.37 10.52 -6.19
N GLU A 223 15.10 11.14 -5.29
CA GLU A 223 15.06 10.83 -3.87
C GLU A 223 14.41 11.97 -3.10
N VAL A 224 13.54 11.63 -2.15
CA VAL A 224 12.94 12.56 -1.19
C VAL A 224 13.49 12.23 0.18
N ARG A 225 14.08 13.23 0.80
CA ARG A 225 14.55 13.22 2.18
C ARG A 225 13.65 14.08 3.04
N THR A 226 13.11 13.52 4.11
CA THR A 226 12.21 14.26 5.00
C THR A 226 12.23 13.63 6.40
N PRO A 227 12.00 14.43 7.46
CA PRO A 227 11.84 13.89 8.82
C PRO A 227 10.51 13.14 9.02
N ALA A 228 9.52 13.32 8.14
CA ALA A 228 8.20 12.70 8.26
C ALA A 228 8.03 11.50 7.32
N ALA A 229 7.19 10.53 7.71
CA ALA A 229 6.81 9.45 6.81
C ALA A 229 6.05 10.00 5.58
N LEU A 230 6.32 9.45 4.38
CA LEU A 230 5.73 9.92 3.13
C LEU A 230 4.19 9.92 3.12
N ALA A 231 3.55 8.95 3.78
CA ALA A 231 2.09 8.91 3.89
C ALA A 231 1.53 10.05 4.74
N THR A 232 2.21 10.42 5.82
CA THR A 232 1.86 11.62 6.62
C THR A 232 2.01 12.87 5.78
N LEU A 233 3.09 12.93 5.01
CA LEU A 233 3.36 14.03 4.12
C LEU A 233 2.30 14.17 3.00
N GLY A 234 1.90 13.07 2.37
CA GLY A 234 0.87 13.08 1.33
C GLY A 234 -0.45 13.71 1.81
N ARG A 235 -0.83 13.48 3.08
CA ARG A 235 -2.01 14.11 3.71
C ARG A 235 -1.82 15.59 4.00
N SER A 236 -0.63 16.02 4.44
CA SER A 236 -0.38 17.46 4.63
C SER A 236 -0.35 18.21 3.31
N LEU A 237 0.11 17.56 2.24
CA LEU A 237 0.18 18.11 0.88
C LEU A 237 -1.16 18.07 0.13
N SER A 238 -2.24 17.56 0.72
CA SER A 238 -3.56 17.53 0.08
C SER A 238 -4.40 18.77 0.36
N GLN A 239 -3.86 19.77 1.05
CA GLN A 239 -4.59 21.00 1.35
C GLN A 239 -4.96 21.75 0.05
N PRO A 240 -6.15 22.38 -0.04
CA PRO A 240 -6.59 23.03 -1.27
C PRO A 240 -5.66 24.17 -1.72
N ARG A 241 -5.14 24.94 -0.76
CA ARG A 241 -4.32 26.12 -0.99
C ARG A 241 -3.08 26.09 -0.11
N MET A 242 -1.92 26.29 -0.72
CA MET A 242 -0.63 26.35 -0.04
C MET A 242 0.26 27.38 -0.72
N THR A 243 1.39 27.70 -0.09
CA THR A 243 2.52 28.39 -0.72
C THR A 243 3.75 27.50 -0.67
N TYR A 244 4.67 27.71 -1.59
CA TYR A 244 5.91 26.94 -1.66
C TYR A 244 7.12 27.83 -1.89
N ILE A 245 8.27 27.34 -1.43
CA ILE A 245 9.59 27.91 -1.68
C ILE A 245 10.55 26.76 -2.03
N ILE A 246 11.35 26.95 -3.07
CA ILE A 246 12.37 26.02 -3.55
C ILE A 246 13.72 26.68 -3.41
N THR A 247 14.59 26.10 -2.58
CA THR A 247 15.95 26.58 -2.36
C THR A 247 16.94 25.55 -2.90
N GLU A 248 17.86 25.96 -3.78
CA GLU A 248 18.97 25.11 -4.20
C GLU A 248 19.96 24.92 -3.05
N LEU A 249 20.27 23.66 -2.75
CA LEU A 249 21.26 23.27 -1.75
C LEU A 249 22.49 22.73 -2.47
N GLY A 250 23.68 23.09 -1.98
CA GLY A 250 24.93 22.53 -2.51
C GLY A 250 25.16 21.08 -2.11
N ARG A 251 25.00 20.77 -0.81
CA ARG A 251 25.11 19.42 -0.26
C ARG A 251 23.81 19.04 0.45
N PRO A 252 23.35 17.78 0.34
CA PRO A 252 22.17 17.36 1.05
C PRO A 252 22.48 17.29 2.55
N PRO A 253 21.68 17.91 3.42
CA PRO A 253 21.78 17.70 4.85
C PRO A 253 21.36 16.26 5.18
N GLN A 254 21.76 15.81 6.36
CA GLN A 254 21.41 14.49 6.86
C GLN A 254 19.93 14.47 7.22
N MET A 255 19.19 13.54 6.62
CA MET A 255 17.77 13.31 6.89
C MET A 255 17.53 11.81 7.04
N THR A 256 16.55 11.47 7.87
CA THR A 256 16.37 10.14 8.43
C THR A 256 15.57 9.20 7.54
N THR A 257 14.66 9.72 6.71
CA THR A 257 13.83 8.91 5.81
C THR A 257 14.20 9.19 4.36
N VAL A 258 14.50 8.13 3.63
CA VAL A 258 14.79 8.16 2.19
C VAL A 258 13.63 7.53 1.43
N GLY A 259 12.96 8.33 0.59
CA GLY A 259 11.83 7.93 -0.23
C GLY A 259 12.07 8.19 -1.71
N ARG A 260 11.19 7.68 -2.58
CA ARG A 260 11.21 8.02 -4.01
C ARG A 260 10.28 9.20 -4.29
N THR A 261 10.70 10.16 -5.11
CA THR A 261 9.85 11.30 -5.51
C THR A 261 8.55 10.84 -6.15
N LEU A 262 8.59 9.78 -6.95
CA LEU A 262 7.39 9.21 -7.55
C LEU A 262 6.41 8.67 -6.50
N HIS A 263 6.92 8.08 -5.41
CA HIS A 263 6.09 7.61 -4.30
C HIS A 263 5.45 8.80 -3.58
N LEU A 264 6.19 9.89 -3.36
CA LEU A 264 5.61 11.11 -2.79
C LEU A 264 4.51 11.70 -3.70
N ILE A 265 4.70 11.69 -5.03
CA ILE A 265 3.64 12.11 -5.96
C ILE A 265 2.41 11.21 -5.78
N ALA A 266 2.57 9.89 -5.77
CA ALA A 266 1.46 8.97 -5.54
C ALA A 266 0.76 9.21 -4.19
N GLU A 267 1.49 9.40 -3.09
CA GLU A 267 0.92 9.69 -1.76
C GLU A 267 0.20 11.04 -1.72
N SER A 268 0.71 12.08 -2.40
CA SER A 268 0.00 13.37 -2.52
C SER A 268 -1.30 13.24 -3.31
N VAL A 269 -1.31 12.48 -4.42
CA VAL A 269 -2.54 12.19 -5.17
C VAL A 269 -3.53 11.41 -4.32
N ARG A 270 -3.09 10.40 -3.57
CA ARG A 270 -3.96 9.67 -2.62
C ARG A 270 -4.52 10.60 -1.55
N GLY A 271 -3.69 11.50 -1.04
CA GLY A 271 -4.10 12.58 -0.15
C GLY A 271 -5.20 13.45 -0.75
N LEU A 272 -5.12 13.80 -2.04
CA LEU A 272 -6.16 14.59 -2.75
C LEU A 272 -7.45 13.81 -2.97
N ILE A 273 -7.35 12.57 -3.45
CA ILE A 273 -8.51 11.67 -3.56
C ILE A 273 -9.15 11.59 -2.18
N SER A 274 -8.32 11.60 -1.12
CA SER A 274 -8.61 11.80 0.30
C SER A 274 -9.89 12.49 0.69
N THR A 275 -9.98 13.68 0.10
CA THR A 275 -10.84 14.77 0.50
C THR A 275 -12.12 14.80 -0.33
N VAL A 276 -12.26 13.88 -1.28
CA VAL A 276 -13.41 13.77 -2.18
C VAL A 276 -14.24 12.56 -1.79
N ASP A 277 -15.56 12.73 -1.83
CA ASP A 277 -16.51 11.68 -1.51
C ASP A 277 -16.41 10.49 -2.49
N THR A 278 -16.70 9.29 -2.02
CA THR A 278 -16.56 8.06 -2.83
C THR A 278 -17.53 8.04 -4.01
N ASP A 279 -18.74 8.59 -3.85
CA ASP A 279 -19.74 8.65 -4.91
C ASP A 279 -19.35 9.70 -5.97
N ASP A 280 -18.69 10.79 -5.56
CA ASP A 280 -18.10 11.78 -6.47
C ASP A 280 -16.97 11.18 -7.30
N LEU A 281 -16.10 10.38 -6.67
CA LEU A 281 -15.03 9.65 -7.35
C LEU A 281 -15.60 8.66 -8.37
N ALA A 282 -16.69 7.95 -8.02
CA ALA A 282 -17.34 7.00 -8.93
C ALA A 282 -17.95 7.70 -10.15
N ARG A 283 -18.60 8.85 -9.95
CA ARG A 283 -19.21 9.66 -11.03
C ARG A 283 -18.18 10.27 -11.98
N ALA A 284 -16.90 10.24 -11.64
CA ALA A 284 -15.83 10.83 -12.43
C ALA A 284 -15.44 10.08 -13.69
N PHE A 285 -15.92 8.85 -13.85
CA PHE A 285 -15.66 8.00 -15.01
C PHE A 285 -16.90 7.85 -15.90
N PRO A 286 -17.41 8.95 -16.51
CA PRO A 286 -18.60 8.87 -17.35
C PRO A 286 -18.35 8.00 -18.57
N GLY A 287 -19.33 7.19 -18.94
CA GLY A 287 -19.24 6.30 -20.10
C GLY A 287 -18.30 5.10 -19.93
N ARG A 288 -17.72 4.90 -18.74
CA ARG A 288 -16.92 3.71 -18.41
C ARG A 288 -17.71 2.61 -17.70
N ALA A 289 -18.98 2.86 -17.41
CA ALA A 289 -19.88 1.86 -16.86
C ALA A 289 -19.95 0.64 -17.79
N GLY A 290 -19.83 -0.56 -17.22
CA GLY A 290 -19.83 -1.83 -17.94
C GLY A 290 -18.52 -2.18 -18.65
N MET A 291 -17.50 -1.30 -18.68
CA MET A 291 -16.19 -1.61 -19.24
C MET A 291 -15.36 -2.47 -18.30
N CYS A 292 -14.52 -3.33 -18.86
CA CYS A 292 -13.56 -4.14 -18.14
C CYS A 292 -12.25 -3.38 -17.90
N LEU A 293 -11.65 -3.60 -16.73
CA LEU A 293 -10.48 -2.85 -16.26
C LEU A 293 -9.22 -3.72 -16.31
N ARG A 294 -8.18 -3.25 -16.99
CA ARG A 294 -6.87 -3.92 -17.03
C ARG A 294 -5.77 -2.96 -16.61
N ALA A 295 -4.96 -3.38 -15.65
CA ALA A 295 -3.80 -2.63 -15.20
C ALA A 295 -2.53 -3.01 -15.96
N ARG A 296 -1.67 -2.02 -16.18
CA ARG A 296 -0.33 -2.18 -16.76
C ARG A 296 0.72 -2.41 -15.67
N ASN A 297 1.28 -3.62 -15.63
CA ASN A 297 2.20 -4.06 -14.58
C ASN A 297 3.50 -3.23 -14.45
N ASP A 298 3.99 -2.64 -15.55
CA ASP A 298 5.17 -1.77 -15.57
C ASP A 298 4.93 -0.49 -14.76
N ILE A 299 3.74 0.11 -14.90
CA ILE A 299 3.35 1.31 -14.15
C ILE A 299 3.15 0.97 -12.67
N VAL A 300 2.45 -0.12 -12.36
CA VAL A 300 2.13 -0.55 -10.98
C VAL A 300 3.38 -0.67 -10.12
N THR A 301 4.44 -1.29 -10.66
CA THR A 301 5.71 -1.48 -9.96
C THR A 301 6.43 -0.15 -9.68
N SER A 302 6.30 0.82 -10.59
CA SER A 302 6.98 2.11 -10.48
C SER A 302 6.37 3.02 -9.41
N LEU A 303 5.05 2.95 -9.20
CA LEU A 303 4.31 3.84 -8.29
C LEU A 303 4.58 3.58 -6.80
N GLY A 304 5.18 2.43 -6.44
CA GLY A 304 5.47 2.10 -5.05
C GLY A 304 4.22 1.90 -4.19
N LEU A 305 3.14 1.39 -4.78
CA LEU A 305 1.86 1.22 -4.10
C LEU A 305 1.95 0.26 -2.91
N PRO A 306 1.16 0.45 -1.83
CA PRO A 306 1.12 -0.49 -0.72
C PRO A 306 0.69 -1.90 -1.16
N ALA A 307 1.10 -2.93 -0.40
CA ALA A 307 0.84 -4.33 -0.74
C ALA A 307 -0.65 -4.66 -0.96
N GLN A 308 -1.55 -3.99 -0.24
CA GLN A 308 -3.00 -4.16 -0.42
C GLN A 308 -3.46 -3.74 -1.82
N HIS A 309 -2.99 -2.58 -2.32
CA HIS A 309 -3.29 -2.11 -3.68
C HIS A 309 -2.70 -3.07 -4.71
N GLN A 310 -1.45 -3.51 -4.54
CA GLN A 310 -0.82 -4.45 -5.47
C GLN A 310 -1.58 -5.77 -5.58
N ARG A 311 -2.10 -6.30 -4.46
CA ARG A 311 -2.92 -7.51 -4.46
C ARG A 311 -4.23 -7.30 -5.23
N PHE A 312 -4.93 -6.21 -4.92
CA PHE A 312 -6.17 -5.82 -5.60
C PHE A 312 -5.97 -5.68 -7.11
N ILE A 313 -4.91 -4.98 -7.54
CA ILE A 313 -4.58 -4.83 -8.95
C ILE A 313 -4.40 -6.19 -9.62
N LYS A 314 -3.67 -7.11 -8.96
CA LYS A 314 -3.41 -8.45 -9.48
C LYS A 314 -4.67 -9.32 -9.54
N SER A 315 -5.60 -9.16 -8.61
CA SER A 315 -6.81 -9.99 -8.53
C SER A 315 -7.97 -9.48 -9.39
N ASP A 316 -8.13 -8.16 -9.49
CA ASP A 316 -9.36 -7.55 -9.97
C ASP A 316 -9.18 -6.65 -11.20
N LEU A 317 -7.94 -6.30 -11.57
CA LEU A 317 -7.64 -5.46 -12.75
C LEU A 317 -6.87 -6.24 -13.83
N ASP A 318 -7.31 -7.44 -14.15
CA ASP A 318 -6.74 -8.32 -15.18
C ASP A 318 -7.41 -8.19 -16.56
N GLY A 319 -8.43 -7.33 -16.66
CA GLY A 319 -9.25 -7.09 -17.84
C GLY A 319 -10.47 -7.99 -17.96
N ASP A 320 -10.77 -8.80 -16.93
CA ASP A 320 -11.93 -9.69 -16.93
C ASP A 320 -13.11 -9.13 -16.13
N GLN A 321 -12.85 -8.23 -15.16
CA GLN A 321 -13.89 -7.65 -14.29
C GLN A 321 -14.36 -6.27 -14.76
N ARG A 322 -15.67 -6.02 -14.65
CA ARG A 322 -16.28 -4.72 -14.97
C ARG A 322 -16.06 -3.70 -13.85
N LEU A 323 -16.11 -2.42 -14.19
CA LEU A 323 -15.98 -1.33 -13.21
C LEU A 323 -16.89 -1.48 -11.99
N GLU A 324 -18.15 -1.87 -12.16
CA GLU A 324 -19.11 -2.03 -11.06
C GLU A 324 -18.81 -3.25 -10.18
N GLU A 325 -18.13 -4.26 -10.72
CA GLU A 325 -17.71 -5.45 -9.98
C GLU A 325 -16.48 -5.10 -9.15
N VAL A 326 -15.50 -4.46 -9.79
CA VAL A 326 -14.29 -3.95 -9.15
C VAL A 326 -14.62 -2.95 -8.03
N ALA A 327 -15.60 -2.06 -8.24
CA ALA A 327 -16.07 -1.11 -7.22
C ALA A 327 -16.65 -1.79 -5.97
N ARG A 328 -17.13 -3.03 -6.09
CA ARG A 328 -17.65 -3.86 -4.99
C ARG A 328 -16.61 -4.82 -4.40
N ALA A 329 -15.35 -4.74 -4.84
CA ALA A 329 -14.29 -5.62 -4.35
C ALA A 329 -14.11 -5.53 -2.82
N ALA A 330 -13.69 -6.63 -2.21
CA ALA A 330 -13.55 -6.76 -0.75
C ALA A 330 -12.45 -5.86 -0.13
N VAL A 331 -11.65 -5.18 -0.95
CA VAL A 331 -10.55 -4.30 -0.51
C VAL A 331 -11.02 -2.95 0.07
N GLY A 332 -12.31 -2.64 -0.07
CA GLY A 332 -12.95 -1.40 0.38
C GLY A 332 -12.99 -0.36 -0.74
N ALA A 333 -14.14 0.30 -0.91
CA ALA A 333 -14.39 1.23 -2.02
C ALA A 333 -13.33 2.32 -2.14
N ARG A 334 -12.87 2.85 -1.00
CA ARG A 334 -11.82 3.86 -0.92
C ARG A 334 -10.52 3.43 -1.60
N THR A 335 -10.04 2.23 -1.28
CA THR A 335 -8.80 1.66 -1.86
C THR A 335 -8.97 1.38 -3.35
N VAL A 336 -10.16 0.95 -3.78
CA VAL A 336 -10.49 0.76 -5.19
C VAL A 336 -10.30 2.08 -5.95
N TRP A 337 -10.98 3.15 -5.53
CA TRP A 337 -10.92 4.42 -6.25
C TRP A 337 -9.54 5.09 -6.18
N GLU A 338 -8.83 5.01 -5.05
CA GLU A 338 -7.43 5.47 -4.98
C GLU A 338 -6.56 4.79 -6.03
N THR A 339 -6.76 3.48 -6.22
CA THR A 339 -6.00 2.70 -7.22
C THR A 339 -6.38 3.09 -8.64
N LEU A 340 -7.67 3.15 -8.95
CA LEU A 340 -8.15 3.46 -10.31
C LEU A 340 -7.70 4.85 -10.75
N TYR A 341 -7.81 5.86 -9.89
CA TYR A 341 -7.33 7.21 -10.18
C TYR A 341 -5.82 7.29 -10.42
N LEU A 342 -5.02 6.63 -9.56
CA LEU A 342 -3.57 6.60 -9.74
C LEU A 342 -3.20 5.92 -11.07
N LEU A 343 -3.83 4.80 -11.40
CA LEU A 343 -3.56 4.11 -12.66
C LEU A 343 -4.00 4.95 -13.86
N GLU A 344 -5.18 5.56 -13.82
CA GLU A 344 -5.68 6.44 -14.90
C GLU A 344 -4.72 7.62 -15.13
N LEU A 345 -4.33 8.33 -14.07
CA LEU A 345 -3.45 9.51 -14.15
C LEU A 345 -2.07 9.20 -14.71
N TYR A 346 -1.59 7.98 -14.54
CA TYR A 346 -0.30 7.52 -15.06
C TYR A 346 -0.42 6.72 -16.37
N GLY A 347 -1.61 6.65 -16.98
CA GLY A 347 -1.84 5.86 -18.20
C GLY A 347 -1.58 4.36 -18.00
N GLY A 348 -1.72 3.89 -16.75
CA GLY A 348 -1.56 2.52 -16.32
C GLY A 348 -2.85 1.71 -16.31
N LEU A 349 -3.97 2.31 -16.71
CA LEU A 349 -5.28 1.66 -16.81
C LEU A 349 -5.71 1.58 -18.28
N SER A 350 -6.15 0.41 -18.74
CA SER A 350 -6.89 0.27 -19.99
C SER A 350 -8.32 -0.14 -19.71
N TRP A 351 -9.19 0.33 -20.59
CA TRP A 351 -10.63 0.14 -20.52
C TRP A 351 -11.03 -0.68 -21.74
N ASP A 352 -11.29 -1.96 -21.51
CA ASP A 352 -11.58 -2.93 -22.55
C ASP A 352 -13.11 -3.15 -22.61
N GLU A 353 -13.67 -3.36 -23.80
CA GLU A 353 -15.04 -3.87 -23.89
C GLU A 353 -15.11 -5.30 -23.32
N PRO A 354 -16.19 -5.66 -22.61
CA PRO A 354 -16.30 -6.99 -22.03
C PRO A 354 -16.30 -8.06 -23.12
N ASP A 355 -15.26 -8.87 -23.16
CA ASP A 355 -15.19 -10.02 -24.06
C ASP A 355 -16.24 -11.05 -23.64
N PRO A 356 -17.25 -11.36 -24.49
CA PRO A 356 -18.34 -12.27 -24.14
C PRO A 356 -17.84 -13.69 -23.79
N ASN A 357 -16.71 -14.11 -24.35
CA ASN A 357 -16.11 -15.41 -24.06
C ASN A 357 -15.38 -15.42 -22.71
N LYS A 358 -14.72 -14.32 -22.35
CA LYS A 358 -14.06 -14.19 -21.03
C LYS A 358 -15.04 -13.92 -19.91
N ALA A 359 -16.10 -13.15 -20.15
CA ALA A 359 -17.16 -12.92 -19.16
C ALA A 359 -17.76 -14.24 -18.64
N ARG A 360 -17.91 -15.25 -19.52
CA ARG A 360 -18.31 -16.61 -19.13
C ARG A 360 -17.31 -17.30 -18.20
N THR A 361 -16.01 -17.08 -18.41
CA THR A 361 -14.92 -17.69 -17.64
C THR A 361 -14.66 -16.95 -16.32
N ALA A 362 -14.76 -15.63 -16.32
CA ALA A 362 -14.59 -14.76 -15.14
C ALA A 362 -15.68 -15.02 -14.09
N ALA A 363 -16.93 -15.17 -14.53
CA ALA A 363 -18.05 -15.58 -13.68
C ALA A 363 -17.82 -16.95 -12.99
N ALA A 364 -17.03 -17.83 -13.60
CA ALA A 364 -16.67 -19.12 -13.01
C ALA A 364 -15.52 -19.04 -11.99
N ARG A 365 -14.65 -18.01 -12.04
CA ARG A 365 -13.45 -17.85 -11.18
C ARG A 365 -13.69 -17.15 -9.86
N THR A 366 -14.58 -16.16 -9.80
CA THR A 366 -14.74 -15.29 -8.61
C THR A 366 -15.45 -15.95 -7.42
N GLY A 367 -15.89 -17.21 -7.52
CA GLY A 367 -16.48 -17.94 -6.39
C GLY A 367 -17.84 -17.40 -5.93
N THR A 368 -18.23 -16.19 -6.35
CA THR A 368 -19.63 -15.83 -6.59
C THR A 368 -20.12 -16.64 -7.77
N PHE A 369 -20.37 -17.92 -7.53
CA PHE A 369 -21.06 -18.83 -8.44
C PHE A 369 -22.51 -18.34 -8.59
N ARG A 370 -22.71 -17.24 -9.32
CA ARG A 370 -24.03 -16.85 -9.80
C ARG A 370 -24.35 -17.85 -10.91
N PHE A 371 -25.15 -18.86 -10.57
CA PHE A 371 -25.91 -19.68 -11.51
C PHE A 371 -26.96 -18.82 -12.23
N THR A 372 -26.58 -17.69 -12.82
CA THR A 372 -27.42 -16.99 -13.79
C THR A 372 -26.85 -17.38 -15.12
N ALA A 373 -27.56 -18.25 -15.85
CA ALA A 373 -27.36 -18.36 -17.28
C ALA A 373 -27.36 -16.92 -17.85
N PRO A 374 -26.48 -16.58 -18.80
CA PRO A 374 -26.49 -15.27 -19.41
C PRO A 374 -27.92 -14.93 -19.84
N GLU A 375 -28.36 -13.71 -19.57
CA GLU A 375 -29.68 -13.24 -19.98
C GLU A 375 -29.79 -13.41 -21.51
N GLY A 376 -30.64 -14.34 -21.97
CA GLY A 376 -30.76 -14.72 -23.38
C GLY A 376 -30.01 -15.98 -23.85
N ALA A 377 -29.35 -16.74 -22.95
CA ALA A 377 -28.85 -18.08 -23.30
C ALA A 377 -30.03 -18.99 -23.69
N PRO A 378 -29.87 -19.91 -24.67
CA PRO A 378 -30.89 -20.88 -25.01
C PRO A 378 -31.36 -21.60 -23.74
N ALA A 379 -32.67 -21.82 -23.62
CA ALA A 379 -33.31 -22.40 -22.45
C ALA A 379 -32.72 -23.77 -22.03
N ASP A 380 -32.01 -24.45 -22.92
CA ASP A 380 -31.37 -25.74 -22.71
C ASP A 380 -29.94 -25.62 -22.10
N ASP A 381 -29.26 -24.47 -22.24
CA ASP A 381 -27.91 -24.24 -21.68
C ASP A 381 -27.91 -24.00 -20.15
N ALA A 382 -29.08 -23.71 -19.55
CA ALA A 382 -29.20 -23.43 -18.13
C ALA A 382 -28.94 -24.66 -17.22
N TRP A 383 -28.99 -25.87 -17.78
CA TRP A 383 -28.69 -27.12 -17.07
C TRP A 383 -27.18 -27.43 -16.98
N ALA A 384 -26.41 -27.01 -17.98
CA ALA A 384 -24.98 -27.34 -18.10
C ALA A 384 -24.14 -27.01 -16.84
N PRO A 385 -24.41 -25.93 -16.09
CA PRO A 385 -23.72 -25.66 -14.83
C PRO A 385 -23.97 -26.69 -13.71
N PHE A 386 -25.04 -27.48 -13.78
CA PHE A 386 -25.45 -28.43 -12.74
C PHE A 386 -25.10 -29.89 -13.09
N GLU A 387 -24.99 -30.21 -14.38
CA GLU A 387 -24.73 -31.56 -14.84
C GLU A 387 -23.33 -32.04 -14.46
N GLY A 388 -23.25 -33.20 -13.81
CA GLY A 388 -21.98 -33.83 -13.42
C GLY A 388 -21.16 -33.06 -12.38
N LYS A 389 -21.67 -31.93 -11.85
CA LYS A 389 -21.00 -31.17 -10.79
C LYS A 389 -21.21 -31.82 -9.42
N ASP A 390 -20.23 -31.63 -8.54
CA ASP A 390 -20.30 -32.07 -7.16
C ASP A 390 -21.36 -31.28 -6.36
N HIS A 391 -21.78 -31.82 -5.22
CA HIS A 391 -22.86 -31.23 -4.42
C HIS A 391 -22.55 -29.83 -3.88
N PHE A 392 -21.28 -29.50 -3.60
CA PHE A 392 -20.92 -28.15 -3.13
C PHE A 392 -21.04 -27.15 -4.28
N THR A 393 -20.47 -27.50 -5.44
CA THR A 393 -20.58 -26.68 -6.66
C THR A 393 -22.03 -26.44 -7.06
N VAL A 394 -22.89 -27.46 -6.98
CA VAL A 394 -24.35 -27.34 -7.27
C VAL A 394 -25.05 -26.32 -6.38
N LEU A 395 -24.64 -26.19 -5.12
CA LEU A 395 -25.17 -25.17 -4.20
C LEU A 395 -24.42 -23.83 -4.29
N GLY A 396 -23.41 -23.71 -5.15
CA GLY A 396 -22.56 -22.52 -5.24
C GLY A 396 -21.68 -22.31 -4.00
N LEU A 397 -21.29 -23.39 -3.33
CA LEU A 397 -20.47 -23.39 -2.12
C LEU A 397 -19.06 -23.91 -2.43
N HIS A 398 -18.09 -23.47 -1.63
CA HIS A 398 -16.76 -24.10 -1.63
C HIS A 398 -16.81 -25.38 -0.79
N TRP A 399 -15.97 -26.37 -1.09
CA TRP A 399 -15.95 -27.63 -0.33
C TRP A 399 -15.64 -27.45 1.16
N SER A 400 -14.96 -26.35 1.52
CA SER A 400 -14.65 -25.95 2.89
C SER A 400 -15.69 -25.00 3.51
N SER A 401 -16.83 -24.75 2.86
CA SER A 401 -17.90 -23.90 3.39
C SER A 401 -18.45 -24.45 4.71
N SER A 402 -18.96 -23.54 5.54
CA SER A 402 -19.51 -23.86 6.86
C SER A 402 -20.82 -24.64 6.73
N PRO A 403 -21.13 -25.57 7.66
CA PRO A 403 -22.43 -26.24 7.69
C PRO A 403 -23.62 -25.27 7.78
N THR A 404 -23.43 -24.06 8.31
CA THR A 404 -24.48 -23.03 8.40
C THR A 404 -24.83 -22.41 7.04
N GLU A 405 -23.93 -22.47 6.06
CA GLU A 405 -24.14 -21.86 4.73
C GLU A 405 -24.97 -22.77 3.81
N VAL A 406 -24.96 -24.09 4.05
CA VAL A 406 -25.69 -25.09 3.26
C VAL A 406 -27.20 -24.80 3.16
N PRO A 407 -27.94 -24.63 4.27
CA PRO A 407 -29.38 -24.33 4.19
C PRO A 407 -29.66 -22.97 3.56
N VAL A 408 -28.81 -21.97 3.78
CA VAL A 408 -28.98 -20.62 3.21
C VAL A 408 -28.83 -20.66 1.68
N ALA A 409 -27.78 -21.33 1.19
CA ALA A 409 -27.54 -21.49 -0.24
C ALA A 409 -28.67 -22.27 -0.93
N TYR A 410 -29.12 -23.37 -0.30
CA TYR A 410 -30.25 -24.14 -0.81
C TYR A 410 -31.54 -23.33 -0.88
N GLN A 411 -31.90 -22.61 0.19
CA GLN A 411 -33.12 -21.79 0.22
C GLN A 411 -33.10 -20.70 -0.86
N LYS A 412 -31.94 -20.05 -1.06
CA LYS A 412 -31.77 -19.05 -2.11
C LYS A 412 -32.02 -19.63 -3.50
N LEU A 413 -31.35 -20.74 -3.84
CA LEU A 413 -31.52 -21.38 -5.16
C LEU A 413 -32.92 -21.95 -5.33
N ARG A 414 -33.52 -22.50 -4.26
CA ARG A 414 -34.91 -22.96 -4.28
C ARG A 414 -35.90 -21.81 -4.54
N ALA A 415 -35.66 -20.61 -4.01
CA ALA A 415 -36.50 -19.46 -4.30
C ALA A 415 -36.36 -18.99 -5.77
N GLU A 416 -35.16 -19.09 -6.34
CA GLU A 416 -34.91 -18.69 -7.74
C GLU A 416 -35.53 -19.66 -8.76
N TYR A 417 -35.44 -20.97 -8.52
CA TYR A 417 -35.90 -22.03 -9.44
C TYR A 417 -37.26 -22.64 -9.06
N GLY A 418 -37.77 -22.33 -7.87
CA GLY A 418 -39.02 -22.86 -7.30
C GLY A 418 -40.30 -22.35 -7.95
N ALA A 419 -41.45 -22.75 -7.41
CA ALA A 419 -42.75 -22.21 -7.82
C ALA A 419 -42.78 -20.68 -7.63
N GLY A 420 -43.03 -19.94 -8.71
CA GLY A 420 -43.00 -18.47 -8.70
C GLY A 420 -41.61 -17.85 -8.75
N GLY A 421 -40.54 -18.65 -8.83
CA GLY A 421 -39.17 -18.16 -8.94
C GLY A 421 -38.90 -17.53 -10.31
N ALA A 422 -38.11 -16.44 -10.34
CA ALA A 422 -37.85 -15.67 -11.55
C ALA A 422 -37.26 -16.49 -12.72
N LYS A 423 -36.59 -17.61 -12.43
CA LYS A 423 -35.94 -18.47 -13.44
C LYS A 423 -36.82 -19.63 -13.92
N ARG A 424 -37.98 -19.87 -13.32
CA ARG A 424 -38.86 -20.99 -13.66
C ARG A 424 -39.67 -20.79 -14.97
N PRO A 425 -40.25 -19.61 -15.28
CA PRO A 425 -41.14 -19.46 -16.44
C PRO A 425 -40.48 -19.72 -17.80
N ALA A 426 -39.17 -19.52 -17.91
CA ALA A 426 -38.44 -19.67 -19.16
C ALA A 426 -38.29 -21.13 -19.63
N ASN A 427 -38.23 -22.09 -18.70
CA ASN A 427 -38.17 -23.52 -19.00
C ASN A 427 -38.51 -24.35 -17.74
N VAL A 428 -39.79 -24.72 -17.62
CA VAL A 428 -40.29 -25.44 -16.43
C VAL A 428 -39.59 -26.78 -16.24
N ALA A 429 -39.35 -27.52 -17.32
CA ALA A 429 -38.71 -28.84 -17.27
C ALA A 429 -37.25 -28.74 -16.77
N THR A 430 -36.48 -27.79 -17.29
CA THR A 430 -35.11 -27.55 -16.83
C THR A 430 -35.08 -27.07 -15.38
N ALA A 431 -35.98 -26.17 -14.99
CA ALA A 431 -36.08 -25.71 -13.60
C ALA A 431 -36.40 -26.86 -12.63
N GLU A 432 -37.30 -27.77 -13.00
CA GLU A 432 -37.62 -28.96 -12.19
C GLU A 432 -36.44 -29.94 -12.09
N ARG A 433 -35.67 -30.11 -13.17
CA ARG A 433 -34.45 -30.91 -13.16
C ARG A 433 -33.38 -30.30 -12.23
N ILE A 434 -33.22 -28.98 -12.27
CA ILE A 434 -32.33 -28.23 -11.37
C ILE A 434 -32.79 -28.38 -9.91
N LEU A 435 -34.08 -28.18 -9.62
CA LEU A 435 -34.61 -28.34 -8.27
C LEU A 435 -34.35 -29.74 -7.69
N LYS A 436 -34.58 -30.80 -8.47
CA LYS A 436 -34.26 -32.18 -8.04
C LYS A 436 -32.77 -32.34 -7.71
N ARG A 437 -31.89 -31.76 -8.53
CA ARG A 437 -30.43 -31.80 -8.33
C ARG A 437 -29.99 -31.00 -7.09
N LEU A 438 -30.64 -29.87 -6.81
CA LEU A 438 -30.43 -29.05 -5.61
C LEU A 438 -30.89 -29.77 -4.35
N GLU A 439 -32.07 -30.41 -4.39
CA GLU A 439 -32.61 -31.22 -3.28
C GLU A 439 -31.70 -32.39 -2.93
N GLU A 440 -31.18 -33.09 -3.94
CA GLU A 440 -30.19 -34.15 -3.73
C GLU A 440 -28.91 -33.63 -3.07
N ALA A 441 -28.35 -32.53 -3.58
CA ALA A 441 -27.15 -31.91 -3.02
C ALA A 441 -27.38 -31.46 -1.57
N TYR A 442 -28.51 -30.82 -1.30
CA TYR A 442 -28.89 -30.41 0.05
C TYR A 442 -29.06 -31.61 0.98
N ARG A 443 -29.72 -32.69 0.55
CA ARG A 443 -29.87 -33.91 1.35
C ARG A 443 -28.53 -34.49 1.79
N VAL A 444 -27.57 -34.59 0.87
CA VAL A 444 -26.22 -35.10 1.17
C VAL A 444 -25.44 -34.13 2.07
N LEU A 445 -25.52 -32.83 1.79
CA LEU A 445 -24.70 -31.84 2.46
C LEU A 445 -25.31 -31.29 3.75
N ASN A 446 -26.58 -31.47 4.05
CA ASN A 446 -27.20 -30.90 5.25
C ASN A 446 -26.82 -31.72 6.51
N GLU A 447 -26.78 -33.03 6.39
CA GLU A 447 -26.42 -33.92 7.49
C GLU A 447 -24.90 -34.01 7.68
N LYS A 448 -24.44 -33.91 8.93
CA LYS A 448 -23.01 -33.92 9.27
C LYS A 448 -22.29 -35.17 8.79
N ALA A 449 -22.81 -36.36 9.10
CA ALA A 449 -22.17 -37.61 8.73
C ALA A 449 -22.06 -37.77 7.21
N SER A 450 -23.16 -37.53 6.50
CA SER A 450 -23.24 -37.59 5.03
C SER A 450 -22.32 -36.57 4.35
N ARG A 451 -22.28 -35.33 4.83
CA ARG A 451 -21.37 -34.28 4.31
C ARG A 451 -19.89 -34.64 4.50
N GLN A 452 -19.52 -35.18 5.66
CA GLN A 452 -18.16 -35.63 5.94
C GLN A 452 -17.75 -36.82 5.07
N ALA A 453 -18.63 -37.81 4.93
CA ALA A 453 -18.41 -38.96 4.07
C ALA A 453 -18.21 -38.52 2.61
N TYR A 454 -19.10 -37.67 2.11
CA TYR A 454 -19.02 -37.11 0.75
C TYR A 454 -17.71 -36.37 0.52
N ARG A 455 -17.27 -35.55 1.47
CA ARG A 455 -15.99 -34.85 1.41
C ARG A 455 -14.83 -35.83 1.24
N ARG A 456 -14.74 -36.86 2.09
CA ARG A 456 -13.66 -37.85 2.06
C ARG A 456 -13.63 -38.67 0.78
N GLU A 457 -14.79 -39.02 0.27
CA GLU A 457 -14.92 -39.75 -0.99
C GLU A 457 -14.50 -38.88 -2.19
N LYS A 458 -14.98 -37.64 -2.24
CA LYS A 458 -14.80 -36.75 -3.40
C LYS A 458 -13.43 -36.07 -3.44
N TYR A 459 -12.87 -35.72 -2.29
CA TYR A 459 -11.63 -34.96 -2.17
C TYR A 459 -10.59 -35.77 -1.39
N HIS A 460 -9.49 -36.13 -2.06
CA HIS A 460 -8.39 -36.89 -1.46
C HIS A 460 -7.43 -35.97 -0.67
N LEU A 461 -7.95 -35.33 0.38
CA LEU A 461 -7.22 -34.37 1.21
C LEU A 461 -6.84 -34.96 2.57
N VAL A 462 -5.77 -34.43 3.15
CA VAL A 462 -5.41 -34.67 4.55
C VAL A 462 -6.29 -33.78 5.45
N TRP A 463 -7.46 -34.27 5.82
CA TRP A 463 -8.52 -33.48 6.49
C TRP A 463 -8.06 -32.78 7.77
N ALA A 464 -7.25 -33.45 8.60
CA ALA A 464 -6.69 -32.86 9.81
C ALA A 464 -5.84 -31.62 9.52
N HIS A 465 -5.01 -31.66 8.47
CA HIS A 465 -4.18 -30.53 8.07
C HIS A 465 -5.04 -29.37 7.55
N GLN A 466 -6.07 -29.66 6.75
CA GLN A 466 -6.96 -28.64 6.22
C GLN A 466 -7.79 -27.96 7.33
N ALA A 467 -8.29 -28.72 8.31
CA ALA A 467 -8.96 -28.17 9.48
C ALA A 467 -8.02 -27.26 10.29
N GLN A 468 -6.75 -27.63 10.45
CA GLN A 468 -5.75 -26.80 11.12
C GLN A 468 -5.53 -25.46 10.40
N LEU A 469 -5.46 -25.45 9.06
CA LEU A 469 -5.36 -24.21 8.28
C LEU A 469 -6.58 -23.30 8.50
N LEU A 470 -7.79 -23.87 8.56
CA LEU A 470 -9.01 -23.12 8.87
C LEU A 470 -8.95 -22.52 10.29
N VAL A 471 -8.47 -23.26 11.29
CA VAL A 471 -8.26 -22.72 12.65
C VAL A 471 -7.32 -21.52 12.65
N GLN A 472 -6.20 -21.57 11.90
CA GLN A 472 -5.29 -20.43 11.78
C GLN A 472 -5.95 -19.24 11.07
N LYS A 473 -6.73 -19.49 10.02
CA LYS A 473 -7.51 -18.45 9.33
C LYS A 473 -8.52 -17.79 10.27
N ALA A 474 -9.21 -18.57 11.10
CA ALA A 474 -10.14 -18.05 12.09
C ALA A 474 -9.45 -17.17 13.14
N LYS A 475 -8.25 -17.53 13.60
CA LYS A 475 -7.46 -16.67 14.52
C LYS A 475 -7.14 -15.31 13.88
N LEU A 476 -6.80 -15.28 12.59
CA LEU A 476 -6.59 -14.04 11.86
C LEU A 476 -7.87 -13.21 11.69
N ALA A 477 -9.03 -13.85 11.52
CA ALA A 477 -10.32 -13.17 11.54
C ALA A 477 -10.62 -12.57 12.93
N LEU A 478 -10.38 -13.31 14.01
CA LEU A 478 -10.51 -12.81 15.39
C LEU A 478 -9.58 -11.63 15.67
N TYR A 479 -8.33 -11.67 15.20
CA TYR A 479 -7.38 -10.55 15.34
C TYR A 479 -7.89 -9.28 14.65
N ARG A 480 -8.57 -9.44 13.50
CA ARG A 480 -9.24 -8.36 12.76
C ARG A 480 -10.59 -7.96 13.36
N LYS A 481 -11.01 -8.59 14.46
CA LYS A 481 -12.31 -8.41 15.12
C LYS A 481 -13.52 -8.82 14.26
N ASP A 482 -13.32 -9.69 13.28
CA ASP A 482 -14.41 -10.27 12.48
C ASP A 482 -14.90 -11.58 13.12
N VAL A 483 -15.79 -11.44 14.10
CA VAL A 483 -16.26 -12.57 14.94
C VAL A 483 -17.17 -13.51 14.14
N ALA A 484 -17.97 -12.98 13.22
CA ALA A 484 -18.89 -13.78 12.41
C ALA A 484 -18.15 -14.69 11.43
N ASP A 485 -17.16 -14.14 10.70
CA ASP A 485 -16.30 -14.92 9.80
C ASP A 485 -15.51 -15.98 10.58
N ALA A 486 -14.92 -15.60 11.72
CA ALA A 486 -14.22 -16.53 12.59
C ALA A 486 -15.09 -17.70 13.05
N MET A 487 -16.34 -17.44 13.46
CA MET A 487 -17.27 -18.49 13.88
C MET A 487 -17.60 -19.45 12.74
N ASN A 488 -17.90 -18.95 11.53
CA ASN A 488 -18.19 -19.79 10.36
C ASN A 488 -16.97 -20.65 9.97
N ILE A 489 -15.77 -20.07 9.96
CA ILE A 489 -14.53 -20.81 9.66
C ILE A 489 -14.29 -21.91 10.70
N LEU A 490 -14.52 -21.65 11.98
CA LEU A 490 -14.33 -22.64 13.04
C LEU A 490 -15.38 -23.77 12.97
N LEU A 491 -16.63 -23.45 12.63
CA LEU A 491 -17.66 -24.47 12.38
C LEU A 491 -17.29 -25.37 11.20
N ALA A 492 -16.73 -24.80 10.13
CA ALA A 492 -16.20 -25.58 9.01
C ALA A 492 -15.01 -26.48 9.44
N ALA A 493 -14.09 -25.96 10.25
CA ALA A 493 -12.95 -26.72 10.76
C ALA A 493 -13.41 -27.92 11.62
N GLU A 494 -14.32 -27.68 12.56
CA GLU A 494 -14.89 -28.70 13.45
C GLU A 494 -15.69 -29.76 12.67
N ASP A 495 -16.33 -29.34 11.57
CA ASP A 495 -17.03 -30.24 10.66
C ASP A 495 -16.08 -31.08 9.81
N MET A 496 -14.87 -30.61 9.51
CA MET A 496 -13.89 -31.36 8.72
C MET A 496 -13.08 -32.35 9.57
N ALA A 497 -12.48 -31.87 10.66
CA ALA A 497 -11.76 -32.69 11.62
C ALA A 497 -11.85 -32.02 13.01
N PRO A 498 -12.65 -32.59 13.94
CA PRO A 498 -12.80 -32.03 15.28
C PRO A 498 -11.47 -31.82 15.99
N SER A 499 -11.32 -30.67 16.66
CA SER A 499 -10.11 -30.38 17.46
C SER A 499 -10.46 -29.64 18.74
N ASP A 500 -9.69 -29.88 19.81
CA ASP A 500 -9.89 -29.20 21.09
C ASP A 500 -9.73 -27.69 20.96
N GLU A 501 -8.79 -27.26 20.12
CA GLU A 501 -8.54 -25.85 19.85
C GLU A 501 -9.73 -25.16 19.17
N ALA A 502 -10.30 -25.76 18.12
CA ALA A 502 -11.48 -25.20 17.45
C ALA A 502 -12.68 -25.10 18.40
N ARG A 503 -12.90 -26.14 19.23
CA ARG A 503 -13.95 -26.15 20.25
C ARG A 503 -13.75 -25.07 21.31
N ALA A 504 -12.52 -24.89 21.80
CA ALA A 504 -12.19 -23.85 22.78
C ALA A 504 -12.44 -22.44 22.21
N LEU A 505 -12.02 -22.18 20.97
CA LEU A 505 -12.26 -20.90 20.30
C LEU A 505 -13.76 -20.64 20.07
N LEU A 506 -14.51 -21.64 19.61
CA LEU A 506 -15.97 -21.53 19.46
C LEU A 506 -16.67 -21.25 20.79
N ALA A 507 -16.27 -21.92 21.87
CA ALA A 507 -16.80 -21.68 23.21
C ALA A 507 -16.51 -20.24 23.67
N SER A 508 -15.29 -19.75 23.45
CA SER A 508 -14.92 -18.36 23.79
C SER A 508 -15.68 -17.32 22.98
N ILE A 509 -15.99 -17.58 21.70
CA ILE A 509 -16.83 -16.68 20.90
C ILE A 509 -18.26 -16.68 21.44
N LYS A 510 -18.84 -17.86 21.68
CA LYS A 510 -20.21 -17.99 22.19
C LYS A 510 -20.39 -17.32 23.56
N SER A 511 -19.42 -17.45 24.46
CA SER A 511 -19.47 -16.81 25.79
C SER A 511 -19.35 -15.28 25.76
N LYS A 512 -18.92 -14.70 24.62
CA LYS A 512 -18.85 -13.24 24.43
C LYS A 512 -20.08 -12.69 23.72
N LEU A 513 -20.87 -13.55 23.07
CA LEU A 513 -22.06 -13.16 22.31
C LEU A 513 -23.36 -13.39 23.09
N GLY A 514 -23.36 -14.31 24.05
CA GLY A 514 -24.41 -14.46 25.06
C GLY A 514 -24.08 -13.62 26.28
#